data_AF-A0A4V5UKA1-F1
#
_entry.id   AF-A0A4V5UKA1-F1
#
_cell.length_a   1.000
_cell.length_b   1.000
_cell.length_c   1.000
_cell.angle_alpha   90.00
_cell.angle_beta   90.00
_cell.angle_gamma   90.00
#
_symmetry.space_group_name_H-M   'P 1'
#
loop_
_entity.id
_entity.type
_entity.pdbx_description
1 polymer ?
#
loop_
_entity_poly.entity_id
_entity_poly.type
_entity_poly.pdbx_seq_one_letter_code
_entity_poly.pdbx_strand_id
1 'polypeptide(L)'
;MKDNFRQFTAGGDDNYSNVNELKEAAGLVPSDRTFSPQAREVAFELLNRPGLLRELDIGTNSKGGVGYEDQRFDMANIDYMLQKKSFV
;
A
#
# COMPACT_ATOMS: atom_id res chain seq x y z
N MET A 1 8.54 3.60 0.52
CA MET A 1 7.19 3.01 0.71
C MET A 1 6.95 2.59 2.16
N LYS A 2 7.76 1.68 2.75
CA LYS A 2 7.56 1.22 4.14
C LYS A 2 7.44 2.34 5.17
N ASP A 3 8.33 3.35 5.07
CA ASP A 3 8.33 4.49 5.99
C ASP A 3 7.07 5.38 5.90
N ASN A 4 6.35 5.31 4.77
CA ASN A 4 5.10 6.06 4.56
C ASN A 4 3.85 5.22 4.80
N PHE A 5 3.97 3.88 4.93
CA PHE A 5 2.83 2.97 4.97
C PHE A 5 1.83 3.32 6.07
N ARG A 6 2.33 3.61 7.27
CA ARG A 6 1.50 4.01 8.43
C ARG A 6 0.73 5.31 8.23
N GLN A 7 1.14 6.15 7.28
CA GLN A 7 0.37 7.35 6.96
C GLN A 7 -0.84 7.00 6.10
N PHE A 8 -0.83 5.90 5.35
CA PHE A 8 -1.92 5.49 4.45
C PHE A 8 -3.03 4.69 5.15
N THR A 9 -2.72 3.95 6.21
CA THR A 9 -3.71 3.19 6.99
C THR A 9 -4.70 4.13 7.70
N ALA A 10 -6.00 4.03 7.44
CA ALA A 10 -7.02 4.78 8.19
C ALA A 10 -7.47 3.97 9.42
N GLY A 11 -7.50 4.62 10.59
CA GLY A 11 -7.89 3.98 11.86
C GLY A 11 -6.68 3.52 12.67
N GLY A 12 -6.72 3.75 13.99
CA GLY A 12 -5.55 3.61 14.88
C GLY A 12 -4.94 2.20 14.94
N ASP A 13 -5.73 1.17 14.60
CA ASP A 13 -5.33 -0.25 14.64
C ASP A 13 -5.36 -0.94 13.27
N ASP A 14 -5.75 -0.24 12.19
CA ASP A 14 -5.76 -0.85 10.87
C ASP A 14 -4.32 -1.04 10.36
N ASN A 15 -4.00 -2.27 9.98
CA ASN A 15 -2.70 -2.62 9.41
C ASN A 15 -2.75 -2.77 7.89
N TYR A 16 -3.91 -2.49 7.30
CA TYR A 16 -4.15 -2.55 5.86
C TYR A 16 -4.27 -1.16 5.28
N SER A 17 -3.86 -1.02 4.02
CA SER A 17 -4.23 0.12 3.21
C SER A 17 -4.93 -0.27 1.91
N ASN A 18 -5.81 0.59 1.41
CA ASN A 18 -6.57 0.37 0.18
C ASN A 18 -6.47 1.56 -0.79
N VAL A 19 -7.01 1.39 -2.00
CA VAL A 19 -6.94 2.39 -3.08
C VAL A 19 -7.57 3.72 -2.71
N ASN A 20 -8.64 3.75 -1.91
CA ASN A 20 -9.28 5.02 -1.52
C ASN A 20 -8.38 5.81 -0.56
N GLU A 21 -7.73 5.14 0.37
CA GLU A 21 -6.78 5.82 1.27
C GLU A 21 -5.53 6.32 0.53
N LEU A 22 -5.08 5.60 -0.50
CA LEU A 22 -4.03 6.11 -1.39
C LEU A 22 -4.51 7.36 -2.15
N LYS A 23 -5.78 7.42 -2.58
CA LYS A 23 -6.34 8.63 -3.21
C LYS A 23 -6.44 9.79 -2.22
N GLU A 24 -6.80 9.53 -0.96
CA GLU A 24 -6.77 10.55 0.11
C GLU A 24 -5.33 11.06 0.31
N ALA A 25 -4.38 10.15 0.47
CA ALA A 25 -2.97 10.47 0.66
C ALA A 25 -2.39 11.24 -0.54
N ALA A 26 -2.79 10.91 -1.76
CA ALA A 26 -2.39 11.61 -2.98
C ALA A 26 -3.10 12.96 -3.19
N GLY A 27 -4.06 13.33 -2.33
CA GLY A 27 -4.86 14.55 -2.46
C GLY A 27 -5.84 14.53 -3.64
N LEU A 28 -6.20 13.35 -4.13
CA LEU A 28 -7.16 13.17 -5.23
C LEU A 28 -8.61 13.13 -4.73
N VAL A 29 -8.82 12.85 -3.45
CA VAL A 29 -10.11 12.97 -2.77
C VAL A 29 -9.91 13.76 -1.46
N PRO A 30 -10.94 14.51 -0.99
CA PRO A 30 -10.85 15.22 0.29
C PRO A 30 -10.59 14.27 1.47
N SER A 31 -9.76 14.71 2.41
CA SER A 31 -9.46 13.99 3.65
C SER A 31 -9.04 14.98 4.73
N ASP A 32 -9.47 14.74 5.98
CA ASP A 32 -9.03 15.52 7.14
C ASP A 32 -7.67 15.04 7.70
N ARG A 33 -7.09 14.00 7.08
CA ARG A 33 -5.80 13.42 7.48
C ARG A 33 -4.64 14.25 6.92
N THR A 34 -3.57 14.34 7.71
CA THR A 34 -2.34 15.02 7.30
C THR A 34 -1.30 14.01 6.84
N PHE A 35 -0.77 14.22 5.64
CA PHE A 35 0.24 13.36 5.01
C PHE A 35 1.50 14.18 4.73
N SER A 36 2.68 13.60 4.98
CA SER A 36 3.95 14.23 4.60
C SER A 36 4.06 14.39 3.08
N PRO A 37 4.83 15.37 2.57
CA PRO A 37 5.05 15.51 1.13
C PRO A 37 5.48 14.20 0.45
N GLN A 38 6.39 13.46 1.08
CA GLN A 38 6.88 12.17 0.58
C GLN A 38 5.79 11.08 0.57
N ALA A 39 4.89 11.09 1.55
CA ALA A 39 3.76 10.15 1.56
C ALA A 39 2.79 10.43 0.40
N ARG A 40 2.54 11.72 0.11
CA ARG A 40 1.72 12.13 -1.05
C ARG A 40 2.32 11.65 -2.37
N GLU A 41 3.62 11.88 -2.55
CA GLU A 41 4.35 11.45 -3.75
C GLU A 41 4.31 9.93 -3.94
N VAL A 42 4.57 9.16 -2.87
CA VAL A 42 4.52 7.69 -2.92
C VAL A 42 3.11 7.19 -3.24
N ALA A 43 2.07 7.78 -2.64
CA ALA A 43 0.69 7.39 -2.92
C ALA A 43 0.33 7.66 -4.39
N PHE A 44 0.73 8.82 -4.92
CA PHE A 44 0.55 9.17 -6.32
C PHE A 44 1.30 8.22 -7.27
N GLU A 45 2.55 7.85 -6.95
CA GLU A 45 3.33 6.91 -7.73
C GLU A 45 2.71 5.51 -7.76
N LEU A 46 2.21 5.02 -6.61
CA LEU A 46 1.53 3.73 -6.51
C LEU A 46 0.26 3.70 -7.37
N LEU A 47 -0.58 4.74 -7.29
CA LEU A 47 -1.80 4.87 -8.09
C LEU A 47 -1.52 4.87 -9.60
N ASN A 48 -0.36 5.36 -10.03
CA ASN A 48 0.07 5.33 -11.43
C ASN A 48 0.71 4.01 -11.86
N ARG A 49 0.79 3.01 -10.97
CA ARG A 49 1.35 1.67 -11.25
C ARG A 49 0.30 0.59 -10.94
N PRO A 50 -0.78 0.47 -11.73
CA PRO A 50 -1.89 -0.44 -11.44
C PRO A 50 -1.45 -1.91 -11.35
N GLY A 51 -0.45 -2.33 -12.13
CA GLY A 51 0.13 -3.67 -12.02
C GLY A 51 0.82 -3.90 -10.68
N LEU A 52 1.58 -2.92 -10.18
CA LEU A 52 2.23 -3.00 -8.87
C LEU A 52 1.21 -3.00 -7.73
N LEU A 53 0.15 -2.18 -7.84
CA LEU A 53 -0.93 -2.16 -6.86
C LEU A 53 -1.63 -3.52 -6.77
N ARG A 54 -1.90 -4.15 -7.93
CA ARG A 54 -2.46 -5.50 -7.97
C ARG A 54 -1.53 -6.55 -7.36
N GLU A 55 -0.22 -6.45 -7.60
CA GLU A 55 0.76 -7.35 -6.97
C GLU A 55 0.83 -7.17 -5.45
N LEU A 56 0.73 -5.94 -4.96
CA LEU A 56 0.70 -5.63 -3.53
C LEU A 56 -0.58 -6.14 -2.87
N ASP A 57 -1.73 -5.96 -3.52
CA ASP A 57 -3.03 -6.50 -3.12
C ASP A 57 -2.95 -8.03 -2.95
N ILE A 58 -2.47 -8.74 -3.98
CA ILE A 58 -2.29 -10.20 -3.93
C ILE A 58 -1.31 -10.61 -2.82
N GLY A 59 -0.15 -9.96 -2.74
CA GLY A 59 0.81 -10.12 -1.64
C GLY A 59 1.11 -11.57 -1.25
N THR A 60 1.01 -11.84 0.06
CA THR A 60 1.34 -13.14 0.68
C THR A 60 0.25 -13.62 1.63
N ASN A 61 0.15 -14.94 1.79
CA ASN A 61 -0.74 -15.56 2.78
C ASN A 61 -0.01 -15.91 4.09
N SER A 62 -0.74 -16.38 5.10
CA SER A 62 -0.19 -16.75 6.41
C SER A 62 0.81 -17.92 6.41
N LYS A 63 1.02 -18.59 5.28
CA LYS A 63 1.99 -19.67 5.07
C LYS A 63 3.19 -19.23 4.22
N GLY A 64 3.31 -17.95 3.87
CA GLY A 64 4.37 -17.42 3.02
C GLY A 64 4.20 -17.71 1.52
N GLY A 65 3.05 -18.23 1.11
CA GLY A 65 2.68 -18.40 -0.30
C GLY A 65 2.02 -17.13 -0.86
N VAL A 66 1.54 -17.20 -2.11
CA VAL A 66 0.76 -16.12 -2.75
C VAL A 66 -0.55 -15.90 -1.96
N GLY A 67 -0.91 -14.64 -1.72
CA GLY A 67 -2.17 -14.25 -1.05
C GLY A 67 -3.35 -14.12 -2.01
N TYR A 68 -4.34 -13.32 -1.62
CA TYR A 68 -5.60 -13.11 -2.36
C TYR A 68 -5.69 -11.67 -2.85
N GLU A 69 -6.34 -11.46 -4.00
CA GLU A 69 -6.69 -10.12 -4.50
C GLU A 69 -7.98 -9.67 -3.76
N ASP A 70 -7.82 -8.94 -2.65
CA ASP A 70 -8.91 -8.51 -1.75
C ASP A 70 -9.02 -6.98 -1.56
N GLN A 71 -8.36 -6.24 -2.44
CA GLN A 71 -8.34 -4.77 -2.56
C GLN A 71 -7.65 -4.05 -1.40
N ARG A 72 -6.80 -4.75 -0.66
CA ARG A 72 -6.05 -4.19 0.46
C ARG A 72 -4.64 -4.76 0.49
N PHE A 73 -3.69 -4.04 1.08
CA PHE A 73 -2.34 -4.55 1.28
C PHE A 73 -1.79 -4.11 2.63
N ASP A 74 -0.93 -4.94 3.23
CA ASP A 74 -0.27 -4.68 4.49
C ASP A 74 1.27 -4.61 4.35
N MET A 75 1.94 -4.39 5.48
CA MET A 75 3.40 -4.41 5.58
C MET A 75 4.01 -5.75 5.12
N ALA A 76 3.34 -6.89 5.38
CA ALA A 76 3.83 -8.21 4.97
C ALA A 76 3.75 -8.38 3.45
N ASN A 77 2.74 -7.82 2.79
CA ASN A 77 2.65 -7.80 1.33
C ASN A 77 3.77 -6.95 0.71
N ILE A 78 4.07 -5.78 1.30
CA ILE A 78 5.21 -4.94 0.86
C ILE A 78 6.52 -5.73 0.99
N ASP A 79 6.74 -6.38 2.13
CA ASP A 79 7.95 -7.17 2.36
C ASP A 79 8.08 -8.35 1.41
N TYR A 80 6.98 -9.06 1.15
CA TYR A 80 6.94 -10.13 0.17
C TYR A 80 7.32 -9.64 -1.23
N MET A 81 6.79 -8.50 -1.65
CA MET A 81 7.08 -7.93 -2.97
C MET A 81 8.52 -7.43 -3.10
N LEU A 82 9.09 -6.83 -2.04
CA LEU A 82 10.51 -6.44 -2.02
C LEU A 82 11.44 -7.64 -2.11
N GLN A 83 11.13 -8.72 -1.38
CA GLN A 83 11.88 -9.98 -1.48
C GLN A 83 11.77 -10.56 -2.88
N LYS A 84 10.55 -10.74 -3.41
CA LYS A 84 10.30 -11.26 -4.75
C LYS A 84 11.08 -10.51 -5.83
N LYS A 85 11.12 -9.17 -5.78
CA LYS A 85 11.86 -8.34 -6.75
C LYS A 85 13.37 -8.31 -6.55
N SER A 86 13.87 -8.69 -5.39
CA SER A 86 15.32 -8.82 -5.14
C SER A 86 15.91 -10.10 -5.76
N PHE A 87 15.05 -11.06 -6.15
CA PHE A 87 15.44 -12.32 -6.79
C PHE A 87 15.22 -12.33 -8.32
N VAL A 88 14.88 -11.19 -8.94
CA VAL A 88 14.66 -11.05 -10.38
C VAL A 88 15.75 -10.19 -11.00
#